data_AF-A0A3N1VU20-F1
#
_entry.id   AF-A0A3N1VU20-F1
#
_cell.length_a   1.000
_cell.length_b   1.000
_cell.length_c   1.000
_cell.angle_alpha   90.00
_cell.angle_beta   90.00
_cell.angle_gamma   90.00
#
_symmetry.space_group_name_H-M   'P 1'
#
loop_
_entity.id
_entity.type
_entity.pdbx_description
1 polymer ?
#
loop_
_entity_poly.entity_id
_entity_poly.type
_entity_poly.pdbx_seq_one_letter_code
_entity_poly.pdbx_strand_id
1 'polypeptide(L)' 'MADGGGLYLEVFAKGSKYWRMKYRRPADKKEDRLAFGVWPTVTLAEARVKREEAKKQLGQVIDTKAENKEAQAESAEAY' A
#
# COMPACT_ATOMS: atom_id res chain seq x y z
N MET A 1 -10.78 -14.35 11.68
CA MET A 1 -9.41 -13.93 12.06
C MET A 1 -8.72 -13.49 10.78
N ALA A 2 -8.67 -12.20 10.50
CA ALA A 2 -7.94 -11.68 9.33
C ALA A 2 -6.48 -11.52 9.74
N ASP A 3 -5.54 -12.03 8.95
CA ASP A 3 -4.08 -11.91 9.12
C ASP A 3 -3.60 -10.44 9.06
N GLY A 4 -4.01 -9.64 10.04
CA GLY A 4 -3.25 -8.57 10.69
C GLY A 4 -2.59 -7.46 9.87
N GLY A 5 -2.89 -7.27 8.59
CA GLY A 5 -2.13 -6.28 7.80
C GLY A 5 -2.73 -5.79 6.49
N GLY A 6 -4.00 -6.08 6.20
CA GLY A 6 -4.69 -5.53 5.03
C GLY A 6 -4.15 -5.95 3.66
N LEU A 7 -3.14 -6.83 3.60
CA LEU A 7 -2.56 -7.39 2.37
C LEU A 7 -3.48 -8.48 1.80
N TYR A 8 -3.81 -8.38 0.52
CA TYR A 8 -4.63 -9.33 -0.22
C TYR A 8 -4.13 -9.46 -1.66
N LEU A 9 -4.52 -10.56 -2.31
CA LEU A 9 -4.27 -10.78 -3.72
C LEU A 9 -5.51 -10.35 -4.52
N GLU A 10 -5.36 -9.31 -5.33
CA GLU A 10 -6.41 -8.84 -6.22
C GLU A 10 -6.29 -9.55 -7.57
N VAL A 11 -7.31 -10.31 -7.94
CA VAL A 11 -7.35 -11.08 -9.19
C VAL A 11 -8.22 -10.33 -10.19
N PHE A 12 -7.64 -9.94 -11.31
CA PHE A 12 -8.37 -9.33 -12.43
C PHE A 12 -9.00 -10.40 -13.31
N ALA A 13 -10.08 -10.04 -14.01
CA ALA A 13 -10.81 -10.94 -14.92
C ALA A 13 -9.92 -11.55 -16.02
N LYS A 14 -8.84 -10.87 -16.41
CA LYS A 14 -7.82 -11.37 -17.36
C LYS A 14 -6.84 -12.40 -16.76
N GLY A 15 -6.97 -12.75 -15.49
CA GLY A 15 -6.09 -13.70 -14.79
C GLY A 15 -4.85 -13.07 -14.15
N SER A 16 -4.61 -11.77 -14.36
CA SER A 16 -3.53 -11.04 -13.68
C SER A 16 -3.82 -10.91 -12.19
N LYS A 17 -2.84 -11.24 -11.35
CA LYS A 17 -2.97 -11.22 -9.89
C LYS A 17 -2.02 -10.20 -9.31
N TYR A 18 -2.49 -9.33 -8.43
CA TYR A 18 -1.68 -8.27 -7.85
C TYR A 18 -1.72 -8.31 -6.33
N TRP A 19 -0.57 -8.17 -5.69
CA TRP A 19 -0.49 -7.95 -4.27
C TRP A 19 -0.88 -6.52 -3.96
N ARG A 20 -2.00 -6.34 -3.26
CA ARG A 20 -2.48 -5.04 -2.81
C ARG A 20 -2.66 -5.03 -1.30
N MET A 21 -2.37 -3.92 -0.65
CA MET A 21 -2.71 -3.70 0.75
C MET A 21 -3.68 -2.55 0.89
N LYS A 22 -4.79 -2.81 1.58
CA LYS A 22 -5.64 -1.76 2.13
C LYS A 22 -4.98 -1.21 3.39
N TYR A 23 -4.77 0.10 3.40
CA TYR A 23 -4.30 0.81 4.57
C TYR A 23 -5.06 2.11 4.72
N ARG A 24 -4.96 2.71 5.91
CA ARG A 24 -5.53 4.03 6.17
C ARG A 24 -4.39 5.03 6.19
N ARG A 25 -4.44 6.03 5.29
CA ARG A 25 -3.47 7.12 5.29
C ARG A 25 -3.57 7.82 6.64
N PRO A 26 -2.47 7.95 7.38
CA PRO A 26 -2.52 8.52 8.71
C PRO A 26 -2.74 10.04 8.70
N ALA A 27 -2.40 10.72 7.60
CA ALA A 27 -2.63 12.16 7.40
C ALA A 27 -4.13 12.51 7.34
N ASP A 28 -4.88 11.86 6.45
CA ASP A 28 -6.29 12.21 6.17
C ASP A 28 -7.29 11.19 6.72
N LYS A 29 -6.81 10.14 7.38
CA LYS A 29 -7.60 8.95 7.76
C LYS A 29 -8.41 8.37 6.59
N LYS A 30 -7.99 8.62 5.34
CA LYS A 30 -8.62 8.07 4.14
C LYS A 30 -8.14 6.65 3.89
N GLU A 31 -9.04 5.81 3.42
CA GLU A 31 -8.72 4.45 2.97
C GLU A 31 -8.04 4.53 1.61
N ASP A 32 -6.90 3.86 1.50
CA ASP A 32 -6.07 3.85 0.31
C ASP A 32 -5.53 2.44 0.06
N ARG A 33 -5.03 2.18 -1.15
CA ARG A 33 -4.65 0.86 -1.62
C ARG A 33 -3.28 0.90 -2.29
N LEU A 34 -2.31 0.24 -1.67
CA LEU A 34 -0.93 0.19 -2.16
C LEU A 34 -0.70 -1.10 -2.93
N ALA A 35 -0.10 -1.01 -4.13
CA ALA A 35 0.22 -2.18 -4.95
C ALA A 35 1.71 -2.55 -4.79
N PHE A 36 2.00 -3.80 -4.44
CA PHE A 36 3.36 -4.30 -4.22
C PHE A 36 3.95 -5.02 -5.44
N GLY A 37 3.10 -5.39 -6.39
CA GLY A 37 3.48 -5.99 -7.66
C GLY A 37 2.55 -7.11 -8.10
N VAL A 38 2.89 -7.74 -9.23
CA VAL A 38 2.12 -8.82 -9.85
C VAL A 38 2.64 -10.18 -9.38
N TRP A 39 1.75 -11.12 -9.11
CA TRP A 39 2.07 -12.52 -8.89
C TRP A 39 2.15 -13.25 -10.24
N PRO A 40 3.06 -14.21 -10.47
CA PRO A 40 4.01 -14.82 -9.52
C PRO A 40 5.37 -14.10 -9.41
N THR A 41 5.60 -13.02 -10.17
CA THR A 41 6.84 -12.25 -10.14
C THR A 41 7.21 -11.78 -8.73
N VAL A 42 6.21 -11.33 -7.97
CA VAL A 42 6.38 -10.98 -6.55
C VAL A 42 5.80 -12.10 -5.70
N THR A 43 6.65 -12.67 -4.86
CA THR A 43 6.25 -13.72 -3.92
C THR A 43 5.53 -13.15 -2.70
N LEU A 44 4.82 -14.01 -1.96
CA LEU A 44 4.18 -13.59 -0.70
C LEU A 44 5.21 -13.04 0.31
N ALA A 45 6.43 -13.60 0.32
CA ALA A 45 7.51 -13.14 1.18
C ALA A 45 7.91 -11.69 0.84
N GLU A 46 8.15 -11.40 -0.44
CA GLU A 46 8.45 -10.04 -0.90
C GLU A 46 7.30 -9.07 -0.65
N ALA A 47 6.06 -9.50 -0.89
CA ALA A 47 4.88 -8.68 -0.61
C ALA A 47 4.80 -8.31 0.89
N ARG A 48 5.19 -9.22 1.79
CA ARG A 48 5.28 -8.94 3.24
C ARG A 48 6.42 -7.97 3.57
N VAL A 49 7.59 -8.11 2.95
CA VAL A 49 8.71 -7.17 3.16
C VAL A 49 8.29 -5.76 2.73
N LYS A 50 7.77 -5.62 1.50
CA LYS A 50 7.29 -4.34 0.99
C LYS A 50 6.17 -3.74 1.83
N ARG A 51 5.32 -4.58 2.43
CA ARG A 51 4.29 -4.15 3.38
C ARG A 51 4.89 -3.53 4.64
N GLU A 52 5.87 -4.20 5.25
CA GLU A 52 6.57 -3.65 6.42
C GLU A 52 7.28 -2.34 6.08
N GLU A 53 7.95 -2.28 4.92
CA GLU A 53 8.57 -1.05 4.43
C GLU A 53 7.55 0.07 4.22
N ALA A 54 6.44 -0.20 3.54
CA ALA A 54 5.38 0.78 3.35
C ALA A 54 4.79 1.25 4.69
N LYS A 55 4.61 0.35 5.67
CA LYS A 55 4.12 0.71 7.00
C LYS A 55 5.13 1.57 7.77
N LYS A 56 6.43 1.27 7.65
CA LYS A 56 7.52 2.06 8.22
C LYS A 56 7.60 3.44 7.57
N GLN A 57 7.52 3.51 6.25
CA GLN A 57 7.46 4.78 5.51
C GLN A 57 6.22 5.58 5.87
N LEU A 58 5.04 4.97 5.96
CA LEU A 58 3.84 5.65 6.43
C LEU A 58 4.00 6.18 7.85
N GLY A 59 4.64 5.45 8.75
CA GLY A 59 4.98 5.92 10.10
C GLY A 59 5.96 7.10 10.09
N GLN A 60 7.03 7.02 9.32
CA GLN A 60 8.02 8.11 9.19
C GLN A 60 7.45 9.34 8.49
N VAL A 61 6.59 9.15 7.49
CA VAL A 61 5.91 10.24 6.77
C VAL A 61 4.90 10.93 7.68
N ILE A 62 4.31 10.29 8.70
CA ILE A 62 3.52 11.01 9.71
C ILE A 62 4.39 12.01 10.45
N ASP A 63 5.57 11.56 10.87
CA ASP A 63 6.51 12.36 11.64
C ASP A 63 6.96 13.60 10.85
N THR A 64 7.13 13.46 9.53
CA THR A 64 7.50 14.57 8.63
C THR A 64 6.32 15.36 8.02
N LYS A 65 5.13 14.75 7.81
CA LYS A 65 3.94 15.45 7.27
C LYS A 65 3.12 16.17 8.33
N ALA A 66 3.32 15.91 9.62
CA ALA A 66 2.84 16.82 10.66
C ALA A 66 3.38 18.25 10.43
N GLU A 67 4.52 18.38 9.74
CA GLU A 67 5.13 19.66 9.36
C GLU A 67 4.95 20.03 7.88
N ASN A 68 4.55 19.09 6.99
CA ASN A 68 4.34 19.35 5.56
C ASN A 68 3.03 18.71 5.07
N LYS A 69 1.92 19.39 5.32
CA LYS A 69 0.54 18.94 5.05
C LYS A 69 0.12 19.03 3.57
N GLU A 70 1.01 19.31 2.61
CA GLU A 70 0.56 19.80 1.30
C GLU A 70 1.10 19.07 0.05
N ALA A 71 2.22 18.33 0.08
CA ALA A 71 2.93 18.07 -1.19
C ALA A 71 2.73 16.70 -1.90
N GLN A 72 1.86 15.78 -1.47
CA GLN A 72 1.83 14.45 -2.13
C GLN A 72 0.48 13.73 -2.07
N ALA A 73 -0.50 14.31 -2.76
CA ALA A 73 -1.69 13.62 -3.24
C ALA A 73 -1.65 13.39 -4.76
N GLU A 74 -0.49 13.61 -5.38
CA GLU A 74 -0.29 13.58 -6.83
C GLU A 74 0.68 12.45 -7.20
N SER A 75 0.17 11.23 -7.35
CA SER A 75 0.80 10.11 -8.08
C SER A 75 -0.04 8.84 -7.99
N ALA A 76 -1.35 8.97 -8.22
CA ALA A 76 -2.20 7.87 -8.66
C ALA A 76 -3.43 8.39 -9.44
N GLU A 77 -3.28 9.52 -10.11
CA GLU A 77 -4.06 9.80 -11.32
C GLU A 77 -3.31 9.08 -12.45
N ALA A 78 -3.85 7.92 -12.83
CA ALA A 78 -3.46 7.25 -14.06
C ALA A 78 -4.77 6.85 -14.75
N TYR A 79 -5.43 7.82 -15.36
CA TYR A 79 -5.81 7.81 -16.78
C TYR A 79 -6.41 9.17 -17.19
#